data_AF-A0A7R9SZY0-F1
#
_entry.id   AF-A0A7R9SZY0-F1
#
_cell.length_a   1.000
_cell.length_b   1.000
_cell.length_c   1.000
_cell.angle_alpha   90.00
_cell.angle_beta   90.00
_cell.angle_gamma   90.00
#
_symmetry.space_group_name_H-M   'P 1'
#
loop_
_entity.id
_entity.type
_entity.pdbx_description
1 polymer ?
#
loop_
_entity_poly.entity_id
_entity_poly.type
_entity_poly.pdbx_seq_one_letter_code
_entity_poly.pdbx_strand_id
1 'polypeptide(L)'
;MGAPGALRAHQIGGLDADALLPTARWLITRVLETRERRKRDARARAMYAYKRTCGREALGTARTRERAARARRALREEYGARRRYKRAAGKEPPRENASRWAKSVMMEYGHKLAGLEAFASAATAVLAATRWRRRTRAGKAAGATRASEAGEGGREGAASLVSKVSALVVAPGAGGDEDDEEEDEAAVSELNALRDLESELAVADGEDTLSSAVARAILGARGGEEILAAAEKFGGEIAIGGTVGKMLAVERKIAAMERKLAAETAAASEARQRAEAAQAEVVAALEELEKVTAYNDKCETETKSLMESVADPGQRASVERVMALIKRASSTKADEKEFKAECKKRMLELKDEIERGGEHTLTEEERAQIEEVDATHRREREKFEGERAMLNKRSRAVALLRRKLEDIPTRPELIQYERRFEELYDTVQAKLKETRKYFAAYNVLADTKKYLRKEISLLNSVQQQVAPALETLSGKSSLVTALAAIQDGVTANIKLVDAKLKSERDAEAECRARHDDAVRLQRQYVALVKELRDAVARERELSAALAPSS
;
A
#
# COMPACT_ATOMS: atom_id res chain seq x y z
N MET A 1 2.87 12.60 3.16
CA MET A 1 3.87 12.14 4.15
C MET A 1 4.51 13.41 4.70
N GLY A 2 4.09 13.82 5.90
CA GLY A 2 4.66 15.00 6.56
C GLY A 2 6.15 14.81 6.82
N ALA A 3 6.84 15.90 7.19
CA ALA A 3 8.23 15.81 7.63
C ALA A 3 8.32 14.83 8.82
N PRO A 4 9.23 13.84 8.78
CA PRO A 4 9.46 12.94 9.90
C PRO A 4 9.90 13.75 11.14
N GLY A 5 9.59 13.25 12.33
CA GLY A 5 9.93 13.94 13.58
C GLY A 5 11.44 14.10 13.80
N ALA A 6 11.80 14.88 14.81
CA ALA A 6 13.19 15.07 15.22
C ALA A 6 13.83 13.75 15.71
N LEU A 7 14.98 13.38 15.16
CA LEU A 7 15.74 12.20 15.57
C LEU A 7 16.34 12.40 16.98
N ARG A 8 16.05 11.45 17.88
CA ARG A 8 16.58 11.43 19.25
C ARG A 8 17.94 10.72 19.29
N ALA A 9 18.80 11.10 20.23
CA ALA A 9 20.16 10.55 20.33
C ALA A 9 20.19 9.02 20.53
N HIS A 10 19.28 8.45 21.34
CA HIS A 10 19.23 7.01 21.57
C HIS A 10 18.86 6.21 20.32
N GLN A 11 18.08 6.80 19.40
CA GLN A 11 17.70 6.16 18.14
C GLN A 11 18.92 5.95 17.23
N ILE A 12 19.95 6.77 17.39
CA ILE A 12 21.20 6.68 16.63
C ILE A 12 22.16 5.70 17.28
N GLY A 13 22.35 5.82 18.60
CA GLY A 13 23.21 4.91 19.36
C GLY A 13 22.70 3.46 19.32
N GLY A 14 21.38 3.26 19.30
CA GLY A 14 20.74 1.97 19.18
C GLY A 14 20.57 1.45 17.74
N LEU A 15 21.00 2.23 16.72
CA LEU A 15 20.78 1.92 15.30
C LEU A 15 19.31 1.56 15.00
N ASP A 16 18.38 2.34 15.53
CA ASP A 16 16.94 2.14 15.39
C ASP A 16 16.50 2.41 13.93
N ALA A 17 16.44 1.34 13.13
CA ALA A 17 16.12 1.40 11.72
C ALA A 17 14.70 1.95 11.45
N ASP A 18 13.77 1.74 12.38
CA ASP A 18 12.37 2.15 12.24
C ASP A 18 12.21 3.67 12.27
N ALA A 19 13.04 4.36 13.06
CA ALA A 19 13.08 5.82 13.10
C ALA A 19 13.99 6.44 12.01
N LEU A 20 15.12 5.79 11.72
CA LEU A 20 16.14 6.31 10.81
C LEU A 20 15.72 6.20 9.34
N LEU A 21 15.16 5.06 8.92
CA LEU A 21 14.88 4.79 7.52
C LEU A 21 13.80 5.71 6.92
N PRO A 22 12.66 6.00 7.61
CA PRO A 22 11.68 6.95 7.10
C PRO A 22 12.25 8.36 6.95
N THR A 23 13.08 8.79 7.91
CA THR A 23 13.73 10.10 7.91
C THR A 23 14.71 10.24 6.75
N ALA A 24 15.58 9.24 6.57
CA ALA A 24 16.54 9.21 5.47
C ALA A 24 15.84 9.13 4.11
N ARG A 25 14.83 8.25 3.96
CA ARG A 25 14.05 8.11 2.72
C ARG A 25 13.37 9.42 2.34
N TRP A 26 12.71 10.06 3.30
CA TRP A 26 12.05 11.34 3.09
C TRP A 26 13.04 12.42 2.66
N LEU A 27 14.19 12.54 3.34
CA LEU A 27 15.25 13.49 2.97
C LEU A 27 15.79 13.22 1.57
N ILE A 28 16.09 11.97 1.23
CA ILE A 28 16.59 11.59 -0.10
C ILE A 28 15.57 11.96 -1.17
N THR A 29 14.29 11.62 -0.99
CA THR A 29 13.24 11.98 -1.95
C THR A 29 13.19 13.50 -2.15
N ARG A 30 13.22 14.29 -1.07
CA ARG A 30 13.24 15.76 -1.16
C ARG A 30 14.49 16.32 -1.82
N VAL A 31 15.67 15.76 -1.52
CA VAL A 31 16.92 16.17 -2.16
C VAL A 31 16.89 15.87 -3.65
N LEU A 32 16.34 14.73 -4.07
CA LEU A 32 16.17 14.39 -5.48
C LEU A 32 15.19 15.34 -6.18
N GLU A 33 14.01 15.58 -5.59
CA GLU A 33 13.01 16.52 -6.10
C GLU A 33 13.59 17.93 -6.26
N THR A 34 14.28 18.43 -5.24
CA THR A 34 14.90 19.76 -5.27
C THR A 34 16.05 19.83 -6.27
N ARG A 35 16.85 18.77 -6.42
CA ARG A 35 17.89 18.69 -7.45
C ARG A 35 17.28 18.71 -8.84
N GLU A 36 16.19 18.00 -9.08
CA GLU A 36 15.48 18.05 -10.36
C GLU A 36 14.88 19.42 -10.63
N ARG A 37 14.22 20.04 -9.64
CA ARG A 37 13.69 21.40 -9.76
C ARG A 37 14.80 22.40 -10.08
N ARG A 38 15.91 22.39 -9.34
CA ARG A 38 17.07 23.24 -9.63
C ARG A 38 17.64 22.98 -11.03
N LYS A 39 17.69 21.73 -11.48
CA LYS A 39 18.10 21.39 -12.86
C LYS A 39 17.14 21.98 -13.89
N ARG A 40 15.82 21.86 -13.68
CA ARG A 40 14.80 22.47 -14.56
C ARG A 40 14.93 23.98 -14.57
N ASP A 41 15.07 24.63 -13.41
CA ASP A 41 15.23 26.08 -13.29
C ASP A 41 16.54 26.56 -13.93
N ALA A 42 17.64 25.83 -13.75
CA ALA A 42 18.92 26.11 -14.41
C ALA A 42 18.80 25.98 -15.93
N ARG A 43 18.12 24.94 -16.43
CA ARG A 43 17.84 24.76 -17.87
C ARG A 43 16.94 25.88 -18.40
N ALA A 44 15.88 26.24 -17.68
CA ALA A 44 14.97 27.31 -18.06
C ALA A 44 15.69 28.66 -18.11
N ARG A 45 16.52 28.96 -17.10
CA ARG A 45 17.40 30.15 -17.09
C ARG A 45 18.41 30.14 -18.22
N ALA A 46 19.02 28.99 -18.51
CA ALA A 46 19.94 28.84 -19.64
C ALA A 46 19.22 29.03 -20.98
N MET A 47 18.01 28.47 -21.15
CA MET A 47 17.18 28.69 -22.34
C MET A 47 16.73 30.14 -22.47
N TYR A 48 16.36 30.80 -21.37
CA TYR A 48 15.99 32.21 -21.35
C TYR A 48 17.20 33.09 -21.72
N ALA A 49 18.35 32.87 -21.08
CA ALA A 49 19.59 33.56 -21.40
C ALA A 49 19.98 33.35 -22.87
N TYR A 50 19.89 32.11 -23.38
CA TYR A 50 20.13 31.78 -24.78
C TYR A 50 19.11 32.44 -25.72
N LYS A 51 17.82 32.45 -25.41
CA LYS A 51 16.80 33.16 -26.21
C LYS A 51 17.02 34.66 -26.19
N ARG A 52 17.58 35.20 -25.10
CA ARG A 52 17.91 36.63 -24.98
C ARG A 52 19.17 37.00 -25.77
N THR A 53 20.22 36.18 -25.71
CA THR A 53 21.51 36.45 -26.39
C THR A 53 21.57 35.93 -27.82
N CYS A 54 20.81 34.88 -28.14
CA CYS A 54 20.71 34.22 -29.45
C CYS A 54 19.27 34.26 -29.99
N GLY A 55 18.46 35.22 -29.51
CA GLY A 55 17.13 35.51 -30.03
C GLY A 55 17.14 35.71 -31.54
N ARG A 56 16.01 35.40 -32.17
CA ARG A 56 15.76 35.05 -33.58
C ARG A 56 16.45 35.88 -34.69
N GLU A 57 17.04 37.03 -34.36
CA GLU A 57 17.76 37.91 -35.29
C GLU A 57 19.26 37.57 -35.44
N ALA A 58 19.89 36.90 -34.46
CA ALA A 58 21.32 36.55 -34.54
C ALA A 58 21.62 35.20 -35.25
N LEU A 59 20.62 34.37 -35.49
CA LEU A 59 20.76 33.03 -36.11
C LEU A 59 20.57 33.02 -37.64
N GLY A 60 20.46 34.20 -38.26
CA GLY A 60 20.31 34.36 -39.71
C GLY A 60 21.61 34.28 -40.51
N THR A 61 22.78 34.48 -39.91
CA THR A 61 24.05 34.50 -40.65
C THR A 61 24.77 33.14 -40.62
N ALA A 62 25.34 32.71 -41.74
CA ALA A 62 26.07 31.44 -41.86
C ALA A 62 27.19 31.29 -40.81
N ARG A 63 27.82 32.40 -40.42
CA ARG A 63 28.88 32.45 -39.40
C ARG A 63 28.42 32.02 -38.00
N THR A 64 27.18 32.31 -37.59
CA THR A 64 26.68 31.89 -36.27
C THR A 64 26.31 30.41 -36.26
N ARG A 65 25.81 29.88 -37.39
CA ARG A 65 25.61 28.43 -37.58
C ARG A 65 26.94 27.66 -37.52
N GLU A 66 27.99 28.18 -38.15
CA GLU A 66 29.33 27.61 -38.06
C GLU A 66 29.91 27.67 -36.65
N ARG A 67 29.82 28.82 -35.96
CA ARG A 67 30.28 28.93 -34.56
C ARG A 67 29.53 27.97 -33.65
N ALA A 68 28.21 27.84 -33.77
CA ALA A 68 27.43 26.86 -33.02
C ALA A 68 27.80 25.42 -33.39
N ALA A 69 28.09 25.13 -34.66
CA ALA A 69 28.57 23.82 -35.09
C ALA A 69 29.99 23.49 -34.58
N ARG A 70 30.88 24.49 -34.49
CA ARG A 70 32.22 24.35 -33.88
C ARG A 70 32.11 24.13 -32.38
N ALA A 71 31.32 24.93 -31.66
CA ALA A 71 31.08 24.75 -30.23
C ALA A 71 30.45 23.38 -29.91
N ARG A 72 29.48 22.93 -30.71
CA ARG A 72 28.91 21.57 -30.60
C ARG A 72 29.89 20.45 -30.92
N ARG A 73 30.91 20.69 -31.76
CA ARG A 73 31.99 19.72 -32.02
C ARG A 73 32.97 19.69 -30.85
N ALA A 74 33.41 20.85 -30.37
CA ALA A 74 34.29 20.97 -29.20
C ALA A 74 33.68 20.32 -27.95
N LEU A 75 32.40 20.61 -27.63
CA LEU A 75 31.69 19.95 -26.53
C LEU A 75 31.58 18.42 -26.70
N ARG A 76 31.50 17.93 -27.94
CA ARG A 76 31.45 16.48 -28.23
C ARG A 76 32.82 15.82 -28.11
N GLU A 77 33.90 16.53 -28.42
CA GLU A 77 35.27 16.03 -28.28
C GLU A 77 35.73 16.04 -26.82
N GLU A 78 35.28 17.02 -26.05
CA GLU A 78 35.66 17.21 -24.65
C GLU A 78 34.77 16.40 -23.69
N TYR A 79 33.44 16.37 -23.91
CA TYR A 79 32.48 15.72 -23.01
C TYR A 79 31.69 14.57 -23.65
N GLY A 80 31.89 14.30 -24.95
CA GLY A 80 31.24 13.17 -25.61
C GLY A 80 31.91 11.83 -25.29
N ALA A 81 31.12 10.75 -25.32
CA ALA A 81 31.64 9.41 -25.13
C ALA A 81 32.70 9.08 -26.20
N ARG A 82 33.95 8.90 -25.77
CA ARG A 82 35.08 8.58 -26.66
C ARG A 82 34.96 7.14 -27.13
N ARG A 83 34.60 6.94 -28.41
CA ARG A 83 34.68 5.62 -29.06
C ARG A 83 36.14 5.22 -29.19
N ARG A 84 36.52 4.06 -28.65
CA ARG A 84 37.87 3.49 -28.76
C ARG A 84 38.09 2.81 -30.11
N TYR A 85 37.02 2.27 -30.70
CA TYR A 85 37.07 1.58 -31.97
C TYR A 85 36.06 2.18 -32.95
N LYS A 86 36.45 2.33 -34.22
CA LYS A 86 35.58 2.78 -35.32
C LYS A 86 35.27 1.59 -36.23
N ARG A 87 34.05 1.56 -36.78
CA ARG A 87 33.66 0.58 -37.80
C ARG A 87 34.33 0.89 -39.13
N ALA A 88 34.62 -0.15 -39.90
CA ALA A 88 34.94 -0.02 -41.31
C ALA A 88 33.69 0.44 -42.09
N ALA A 89 33.88 1.35 -43.04
CA ALA A 89 32.79 1.86 -43.88
C ALA A 89 32.06 0.70 -44.60
N GLY A 90 30.73 0.71 -44.56
CA GLY A 90 29.89 -0.30 -45.24
C GLY A 90 29.65 -1.61 -44.46
N LYS A 91 30.20 -1.78 -43.24
CA LYS A 91 29.99 -2.97 -42.41
C LYS A 91 29.16 -2.67 -41.14
N GLU A 92 27.96 -2.12 -41.33
CA GLU A 92 27.00 -1.99 -40.23
C GLU A 92 26.25 -3.31 -40.00
N PRO A 93 26.17 -3.82 -38.76
CA PRO A 93 25.41 -5.03 -38.48
C PRO A 93 23.92 -4.76 -38.74
N PRO A 94 23.17 -5.74 -39.29
CA PRO A 94 21.74 -5.60 -39.54
C PRO A 94 21.01 -5.17 -38.25
N ARG A 95 20.23 -4.09 -38.33
CA ARG A 95 19.46 -3.54 -37.19
C ARG A 95 18.40 -4.50 -36.65
N GLU A 96 18.00 -5.48 -37.45
CA GLU A 96 17.00 -6.50 -37.10
C GLU A 96 17.43 -7.37 -35.91
N ASN A 97 18.74 -7.56 -35.71
CA ASN A 97 19.28 -8.31 -34.58
C ASN A 97 19.81 -7.37 -33.49
N ALA A 98 18.91 -6.89 -32.64
CA ALA A 98 19.19 -5.95 -31.55
C ALA A 98 20.40 -6.37 -30.69
N SER A 99 20.56 -7.66 -30.39
CA SER A 99 21.69 -8.18 -29.59
C SER A 99 23.04 -8.05 -30.30
N ARG A 100 23.11 -8.29 -31.61
CA ARG A 100 24.34 -8.11 -32.40
C ARG A 100 24.70 -6.63 -32.54
N TRP A 101 23.70 -5.80 -32.75
CA TRP A 101 23.88 -4.35 -32.82
C TRP A 101 24.37 -3.79 -31.48
N ALA A 102 23.72 -4.13 -30.37
CA ALA A 102 24.11 -3.71 -29.01
C ALA A 102 25.51 -4.20 -28.64
N LYS A 103 25.83 -5.48 -28.88
CA LYS A 103 27.18 -6.05 -28.67
C LYS A 103 28.23 -5.27 -29.47
N SER A 104 27.91 -4.93 -30.70
CA SER A 104 28.83 -4.23 -31.57
C SER A 104 29.02 -2.77 -31.17
N VAL A 105 27.98 -2.09 -30.70
CA VAL A 105 28.06 -0.72 -30.15
C VAL A 105 28.85 -0.72 -28.83
N MET A 106 28.65 -1.68 -27.94
CA MET A 106 29.44 -1.80 -26.70
C MET A 106 30.94 -1.98 -26.97
N MET A 107 31.28 -2.77 -28.00
CA MET A 107 32.67 -2.94 -28.43
C MET A 107 33.28 -1.64 -28.97
N GLU A 108 32.52 -0.78 -29.67
CA GLU A 108 33.02 0.55 -30.11
C GLU A 108 33.47 1.44 -28.94
N TYR A 109 32.82 1.31 -27.79
CA TYR A 109 33.18 2.04 -26.56
C TYR A 109 34.20 1.30 -25.68
N GLY A 110 34.70 0.14 -26.12
CA GLY A 110 35.78 -0.60 -25.45
C GLY A 110 35.33 -1.50 -24.30
N HIS A 111 34.04 -1.81 -24.20
CA HIS A 111 33.56 -2.81 -23.24
C HIS A 111 33.86 -4.21 -23.76
N LYS A 112 34.82 -4.92 -23.13
CA LYS A 112 35.07 -6.35 -23.37
C LYS A 112 33.95 -7.15 -22.68
N LEU A 113 33.17 -7.92 -23.43
CA LEU A 113 32.14 -8.83 -22.89
C LEU A 113 32.80 -10.09 -22.30
N ALA A 114 33.60 -9.92 -21.26
CA ALA A 114 34.38 -11.00 -20.64
C ALA A 114 33.51 -12.10 -19.97
N GLY A 115 32.19 -11.94 -19.87
CA GLY A 115 31.31 -12.91 -19.21
C GLY A 115 30.58 -13.90 -20.14
N LEU A 116 30.56 -13.70 -21.46
CA LEU A 116 29.76 -14.52 -22.39
C LEU A 116 30.58 -15.48 -23.25
N GLU A 117 31.89 -15.26 -23.38
CA GLU A 117 32.78 -16.13 -24.16
C GLU A 117 33.10 -17.44 -23.41
N ALA A 118 33.13 -17.42 -22.07
CA ALA A 118 33.27 -18.61 -21.25
C ALA A 118 32.08 -19.58 -21.40
N PHE A 119 30.86 -19.04 -21.44
CA PHE A 119 29.64 -19.85 -21.61
C PHE A 119 29.48 -20.41 -23.03
N ALA A 120 29.80 -19.61 -24.05
CA ALA A 120 29.74 -20.08 -25.43
C ALA A 120 30.78 -21.18 -25.71
N SER A 121 32.01 -21.00 -25.19
CA SER A 121 33.09 -21.99 -25.30
C SER A 121 32.73 -23.31 -24.59
N ALA A 122 32.16 -23.23 -23.38
CA ALA A 122 31.70 -24.40 -22.62
C ALA A 122 30.56 -25.13 -23.34
N ALA A 123 29.58 -24.42 -23.90
CA ALA A 123 28.48 -25.03 -24.65
C ALA A 123 28.96 -25.72 -25.93
N THR A 124 29.91 -25.12 -26.67
CA THR A 124 30.53 -25.77 -27.83
C THR A 124 31.40 -26.98 -27.46
N ALA A 125 32.08 -26.94 -26.31
CA ALA A 125 32.88 -28.06 -25.80
C ALA A 125 31.99 -29.24 -25.37
N VAL A 126 30.85 -28.97 -24.72
CA VAL A 126 29.87 -29.99 -24.31
C VAL A 126 29.18 -30.60 -25.54
N LEU A 127 28.84 -29.80 -26.56
CA LEU A 127 28.28 -30.32 -27.82
C LEU A 127 29.32 -31.10 -28.63
N ALA A 128 30.59 -30.72 -28.62
CA ALA A 128 31.67 -31.49 -29.25
C ALA A 128 31.93 -32.82 -28.51
N ALA A 129 31.90 -32.81 -27.17
CA ALA A 129 32.09 -33.99 -26.33
C ALA A 129 30.94 -35.00 -26.47
N THR A 130 29.69 -34.52 -26.53
CA THR A 130 28.51 -35.38 -26.76
C THR A 130 28.48 -35.97 -28.16
N ARG A 131 28.93 -35.22 -29.18
CA ARG A 131 29.08 -35.72 -30.56
C ARG A 131 30.21 -36.76 -30.70
N TRP A 132 31.32 -36.60 -29.98
CA TRP A 132 32.39 -37.59 -29.93
C TRP A 132 31.95 -38.87 -29.20
N ARG A 133 31.24 -38.75 -28.07
CA ARG A 133 30.70 -39.88 -27.30
C ARG A 133 29.64 -40.68 -28.07
N ARG A 134 28.83 -40.06 -28.94
CA ARG A 134 27.93 -40.79 -29.87
C ARG A 134 28.69 -41.52 -30.98
N ARG A 135 29.80 -40.96 -31.47
CA ARG A 135 30.62 -41.54 -32.55
C ARG A 135 31.43 -42.75 -32.09
N THR A 136 31.94 -42.74 -30.86
CA THR A 136 32.67 -43.90 -30.28
C THR A 136 31.74 -45.05 -29.89
N ARG A 137 30.49 -44.76 -29.49
CA ARG A 137 29.47 -45.80 -29.23
C ARG A 137 28.96 -46.46 -30.53
N ALA A 138 28.87 -45.70 -31.63
CA ALA A 138 28.56 -46.25 -32.96
C ALA A 138 29.73 -47.03 -33.58
N GLY A 139 30.99 -46.62 -33.34
CA GLY A 139 32.19 -47.32 -33.82
C GLY A 139 32.47 -48.66 -33.11
N LYS A 140 32.08 -48.81 -31.83
CA LYS A 140 32.27 -50.06 -31.07
C LYS A 140 31.25 -51.16 -31.42
N ALA A 141 30.17 -50.83 -32.14
CA ALA A 141 29.18 -51.78 -32.62
C ALA A 141 29.42 -52.26 -34.08
N ALA A 142 30.35 -51.64 -34.81
CA ALA A 142 30.56 -51.88 -36.25
C ALA A 142 31.98 -52.37 -36.62
N GLY A 143 32.85 -52.64 -35.66
CA GLY A 143 34.28 -52.94 -35.90
C GLY A 143 34.76 -54.22 -35.21
N ALA A 144 34.05 -55.33 -35.38
CA ALA A 144 34.50 -56.67 -34.98
C ALA A 144 34.44 -57.63 -36.18
N THR A 145 34.99 -57.24 -37.32
CA THR A 145 35.45 -58.16 -38.38
C THR A 145 36.51 -57.46 -39.22
N ARG A 146 37.52 -58.23 -39.61
CA ARG A 146 38.66 -57.93 -40.50
C ARG A 146 39.95 -57.50 -39.82
N ALA A 147 40.89 -58.42 -39.98
CA ALA A 147 42.26 -58.45 -39.54
C ALA A 147 43.19 -57.67 -40.48
N SER A 148 44.44 -57.55 -40.00
CA SER A 148 45.68 -57.66 -40.78
C SER A 148 45.96 -56.59 -41.83
N GLU A 149 46.90 -55.68 -41.53
CA GLU A 149 48.20 -55.55 -42.22
C GLU A 149 48.90 -54.23 -41.86
N ALA A 150 50.19 -54.36 -41.54
CA ALA A 150 51.30 -53.43 -41.73
C ALA A 150 51.26 -51.97 -41.20
N GLY A 151 52.41 -51.55 -40.63
CA GLY A 151 52.95 -50.22 -40.90
C GLY A 151 53.21 -49.34 -39.69
N GLU A 152 54.45 -49.42 -39.22
CA GLU A 152 55.13 -48.67 -38.16
C GLU A 152 55.18 -47.14 -38.40
N GLY A 153 55.10 -46.33 -37.32
CA GLY A 153 55.51 -44.93 -37.35
C GLY A 153 54.68 -43.95 -36.52
N GLY A 154 55.13 -43.65 -35.29
CA GLY A 154 54.87 -42.37 -34.63
C GLY A 154 53.57 -42.24 -33.83
N ARG A 155 53.48 -42.91 -32.67
CA ARG A 155 52.37 -42.68 -31.72
C ARG A 155 52.72 -42.92 -30.24
N GLU A 156 53.87 -42.42 -29.78
CA GLU A 156 54.24 -42.51 -28.35
C GLU A 156 53.88 -41.26 -27.51
N GLY A 157 53.49 -40.14 -28.11
CA GLY A 157 53.18 -38.91 -27.36
C GLY A 157 51.82 -38.85 -26.65
N ALA A 158 50.85 -39.67 -27.06
CA ALA A 158 49.46 -39.56 -26.55
C ALA A 158 49.03 -40.73 -25.64
N ALA A 159 49.70 -41.88 -25.68
CA ALA A 159 49.39 -43.02 -24.83
C ALA A 159 49.95 -42.86 -23.40
N SER A 160 51.06 -42.14 -23.24
CA SER A 160 51.67 -41.83 -21.92
C SER A 160 50.80 -40.91 -21.05
N LEU A 161 50.01 -40.03 -21.66
CA LEU A 161 49.13 -39.10 -20.95
C LEU A 161 47.79 -39.73 -20.54
N VAL A 162 47.34 -40.78 -21.24
CA VAL A 162 46.11 -41.51 -20.89
C VAL A 162 46.38 -42.51 -19.75
N SER A 163 47.55 -43.13 -19.67
CA SER A 163 47.87 -44.02 -18.54
C SER A 163 48.15 -43.26 -17.23
N LYS A 164 48.67 -42.03 -17.30
CA LYS A 164 48.90 -41.17 -16.12
C LYS A 164 47.63 -40.52 -15.55
N VAL A 165 46.56 -40.38 -16.34
CA VAL A 165 45.27 -39.85 -15.86
C VAL A 165 44.36 -40.97 -15.32
N SER A 166 44.55 -42.22 -15.74
CA SER A 166 43.83 -43.37 -15.17
C SER A 166 44.42 -43.90 -13.86
N ALA A 167 45.61 -43.45 -13.44
CA ALA A 167 46.23 -43.85 -12.17
C ALA A 167 45.95 -42.89 -11.00
N LEU A 168 45.12 -41.85 -11.19
CA LEU A 168 44.77 -40.87 -10.15
C LEU A 168 43.29 -40.91 -9.70
N VAL A 169 42.55 -41.97 -10.08
CA VAL A 169 41.20 -42.23 -9.54
C VAL A 169 41.27 -43.49 -8.69
N VAL A 170 41.78 -43.33 -7.47
CA VAL A 170 41.48 -44.23 -6.35
C VAL A 170 40.20 -43.72 -5.70
N ALA A 171 39.25 -44.63 -5.50
CA ALA A 171 37.94 -44.38 -4.91
C ALA A 171 38.03 -43.65 -3.56
N PRO A 172 37.17 -42.65 -3.29
CA PRO A 172 36.97 -42.15 -1.94
C PRO A 172 35.92 -43.02 -1.23
N GLY A 173 36.34 -43.60 -0.10
CA GLY A 173 35.44 -43.95 0.98
C GLY A 173 34.91 -42.68 1.67
N ALA A 174 33.71 -42.85 2.23
CA ALA A 174 32.95 -42.00 3.12
C ALA A 174 33.71 -40.87 3.86
N GLY A 175 33.12 -39.67 3.83
CA GLY A 175 33.35 -38.63 4.84
C GLY A 175 33.15 -37.19 4.36
N GLY A 176 31.94 -36.65 4.56
CA GLY A 176 31.71 -35.25 4.93
C GLY A 176 31.24 -34.27 3.83
N ASP A 177 30.07 -33.68 4.10
CA ASP A 177 29.56 -32.36 3.66
C ASP A 177 28.64 -32.34 2.42
N GLU A 178 27.49 -33.01 2.58
CA GLU A 178 26.17 -32.52 2.13
C GLU A 178 25.53 -31.81 3.34
N ASP A 179 25.61 -30.47 3.40
CA ASP A 179 24.79 -29.63 4.27
C ASP A 179 24.26 -28.50 3.38
N ASP A 180 23.10 -28.71 2.77
CA ASP A 180 22.19 -27.68 2.23
C ASP A 180 20.81 -28.32 1.87
N GLU A 181 20.39 -29.39 2.56
CA GLU A 181 19.06 -30.02 2.35
C GLU A 181 18.20 -30.14 3.64
N GLU A 182 18.68 -29.69 4.82
CA GLU A 182 17.88 -29.72 6.07
C GLU A 182 17.05 -28.43 6.33
N GLU A 183 17.24 -27.34 5.60
CA GLU A 183 16.37 -26.14 5.74
C GLU A 183 15.06 -26.24 4.91
N ASP A 184 15.00 -27.13 3.92
CA ASP A 184 13.82 -27.28 3.06
C ASP A 184 12.84 -28.38 3.54
N GLU A 185 13.28 -29.38 4.32
CA GLU A 185 12.37 -30.39 4.90
C GLU A 185 11.59 -29.86 6.12
N ALA A 186 12.16 -28.92 6.89
CA ALA A 186 11.45 -28.25 7.98
C ALA A 186 10.32 -27.33 7.45
N ALA A 187 10.58 -26.60 6.36
CA ALA A 187 9.57 -25.74 5.72
C ALA A 187 8.43 -26.54 5.05
N VAL A 188 8.72 -27.73 4.53
CA VAL A 188 7.72 -28.62 3.92
C VAL A 188 6.93 -29.40 4.99
N SER A 189 7.52 -29.69 6.15
CA SER A 189 6.81 -30.28 7.29
C SER A 189 5.86 -29.28 7.96
N GLU A 190 6.27 -28.01 8.12
CA GLU A 190 5.39 -26.95 8.64
C GLU A 190 4.22 -26.61 7.68
N LEU A 191 4.45 -26.66 6.36
CA LEU A 191 3.38 -26.47 5.37
C LEU A 191 2.39 -27.65 5.30
N ASN A 192 2.84 -28.88 5.58
CA ASN A 192 1.95 -30.03 5.68
C ASN A 192 1.19 -30.05 7.02
N ALA A 193 1.81 -29.60 8.12
CA ALA A 193 1.13 -29.43 9.41
C ALA A 193 0.07 -28.32 9.38
N LEU A 194 0.25 -27.26 8.59
CA LEU A 194 -0.76 -26.23 8.35
C LEU A 194 -1.90 -26.70 7.42
N ARG A 195 -1.62 -27.61 6.48
CA ARG A 195 -2.63 -28.25 5.62
C ARG A 195 -3.49 -29.26 6.39
N ASP A 196 -2.89 -29.97 7.33
CA ASP A 196 -3.61 -30.96 8.15
C ASP A 196 -4.48 -30.25 9.22
N LEU A 197 -4.04 -29.10 9.76
CA LEU A 197 -4.85 -28.20 10.60
C LEU A 197 -6.03 -27.53 9.85
N GLU A 198 -5.89 -27.27 8.54
CA GLU A 198 -7.00 -26.77 7.71
C GLU A 198 -8.01 -27.88 7.35
N SER A 199 -7.61 -29.14 7.42
CA SER A 199 -8.47 -30.31 7.19
C SER A 199 -9.23 -30.79 8.44
N GLU A 200 -8.74 -30.43 9.64
CA GLU A 200 -9.41 -30.69 10.94
C GLU A 200 -10.42 -29.59 11.34
N LEU A 201 -10.55 -28.52 10.55
CA LEU A 201 -11.57 -27.46 10.70
C LEU A 201 -12.70 -27.54 9.66
N ALA A 202 -12.73 -28.59 8.84
CA ALA A 202 -13.86 -28.90 7.97
C ALA A 202 -14.96 -29.62 8.76
N VAL A 203 -15.74 -28.86 9.54
CA VAL A 203 -17.05 -29.31 10.01
C VAL A 203 -18.04 -29.17 8.85
N ALA A 204 -18.47 -30.32 8.32
CA ALA A 204 -19.72 -30.44 7.60
C ALA A 204 -20.87 -30.61 8.60
N ASP A 205 -21.87 -29.73 8.48
CA ASP A 205 -23.32 -29.95 8.62
C ASP A 205 -24.01 -28.79 9.35
N GLY A 206 -24.88 -28.06 8.63
CA GLY A 206 -25.84 -27.14 9.23
C GLY A 206 -26.19 -25.89 8.40
N GLU A 207 -26.92 -26.08 7.30
CA GLU A 207 -27.94 -25.15 6.77
C GLU A 207 -27.65 -23.63 6.76
N ASP A 208 -26.98 -23.15 5.71
CA ASP A 208 -27.15 -21.77 5.22
C ASP A 208 -28.38 -21.68 4.29
N THR A 209 -29.57 -21.80 4.88
CA THR A 209 -30.76 -21.14 4.32
C THR A 209 -31.34 -20.19 5.35
N LEU A 210 -31.36 -18.92 4.97
CA LEU A 210 -31.86 -17.79 5.75
C LEU A 210 -33.27 -18.09 6.28
N SER A 211 -33.41 -18.13 7.60
CA SER A 211 -34.70 -18.10 8.28
C SER A 211 -35.58 -16.99 7.70
N SER A 212 -36.84 -17.30 7.40
CA SER A 212 -37.83 -16.35 6.88
C SER A 212 -38.02 -15.12 7.78
N ALA A 213 -37.66 -15.24 9.06
CA ALA A 213 -37.63 -14.15 10.02
C ALA A 213 -36.54 -13.11 9.71
N VAL A 214 -35.39 -13.54 9.17
CA VAL A 214 -34.27 -12.66 8.79
C VAL A 214 -34.49 -12.05 7.39
N ALA A 215 -35.11 -12.80 6.45
CA ALA A 215 -35.50 -12.25 5.15
C ALA A 215 -36.57 -11.15 5.26
N ARG A 216 -37.51 -11.27 6.22
CA ARG A 216 -38.54 -10.27 6.52
C ARG A 216 -38.00 -9.01 7.23
N ALA A 217 -36.85 -9.13 7.90
CA ALA A 217 -36.18 -8.02 8.56
C ALA A 217 -35.30 -7.20 7.61
N ILE A 218 -34.75 -7.81 6.55
CA ILE A 218 -33.85 -7.15 5.59
C ILE A 218 -34.63 -6.52 4.42
N LEU A 219 -35.77 -7.10 4.02
CA LEU A 219 -36.64 -6.53 3.00
C LEU A 219 -37.98 -6.16 3.65
N GLY A 220 -38.10 -4.89 4.06
CA GLY A 220 -39.33 -4.36 4.65
C GLY A 220 -40.57 -4.65 3.79
N ALA A 221 -41.74 -4.67 4.45
CA ALA A 221 -43.05 -5.13 3.99
C ALA A 221 -43.62 -4.59 2.64
N ARG A 222 -42.82 -3.87 1.84
CA ARG A 222 -43.20 -3.28 0.56
C ARG A 222 -42.61 -4.02 -0.66
N GLY A 223 -41.54 -4.80 -0.49
CA GLY A 223 -40.87 -5.49 -1.61
C GLY A 223 -41.54 -6.79 -2.07
N GLY A 224 -42.35 -7.43 -1.21
CA GLY A 224 -43.04 -8.69 -1.54
C GLY A 224 -44.21 -8.53 -2.52
N GLU A 225 -44.90 -7.38 -2.48
CA GLU A 225 -46.04 -7.10 -3.37
C GLU A 225 -45.60 -6.86 -4.81
N GLU A 226 -44.43 -6.23 -5.02
CA GLU A 226 -43.93 -5.89 -6.36
C GLU A 226 -43.44 -7.12 -7.15
N ILE A 227 -42.91 -8.15 -6.46
CA ILE A 227 -42.46 -9.40 -7.08
C ILE A 227 -43.65 -10.31 -7.44
N LEU A 228 -44.70 -10.32 -6.64
CA LEU A 228 -45.95 -11.03 -6.93
C LEU A 228 -46.73 -10.38 -8.10
N ALA A 229 -46.78 -9.05 -8.15
CA ALA A 229 -47.39 -8.31 -9.27
C ALA A 229 -46.61 -8.44 -10.59
N ALA A 230 -45.29 -8.68 -10.53
CA ALA A 230 -44.47 -8.95 -11.70
C ALA A 230 -44.69 -10.38 -12.24
N ALA A 231 -44.92 -11.37 -11.36
CA ALA A 231 -45.19 -12.75 -11.76
C ALA A 231 -46.54 -12.92 -12.48
N GLU A 232 -47.56 -12.13 -12.10
CA GLU A 232 -48.88 -12.15 -12.78
C GLU A 232 -48.84 -11.57 -14.20
N LYS A 233 -47.93 -10.62 -14.49
CA LYS A 233 -47.85 -9.93 -15.79
C LYS A 233 -47.13 -10.74 -16.88
N PHE A 234 -46.31 -11.72 -16.51
CA PHE A 234 -45.55 -12.55 -17.46
C PHE A 234 -46.14 -13.95 -17.72
N GLY A 235 -47.27 -14.30 -17.08
CA GLY A 235 -47.94 -15.61 -17.25
C GLY A 235 -49.00 -15.67 -18.36
N GLY A 236 -49.23 -14.57 -19.07
CA GLY A 236 -50.20 -14.50 -20.17
C GLY A 236 -49.56 -14.82 -21.52
N GLU A 237 -50.12 -15.80 -22.23
CA GLU A 237 -49.92 -16.10 -23.65
C GLU A 237 -48.77 -17.05 -24.03
N ILE A 238 -48.92 -18.32 -23.64
CA ILE A 238 -48.51 -19.43 -24.52
C ILE A 238 -49.74 -20.29 -24.77
N ALA A 239 -50.32 -20.20 -25.96
CA ALA A 239 -51.38 -21.10 -26.41
C ALA A 239 -50.97 -21.79 -27.71
N ILE A 240 -50.35 -22.95 -27.51
CA ILE A 240 -50.18 -24.04 -28.47
C ILE A 240 -51.58 -24.58 -28.84
N GLY A 241 -51.84 -24.73 -30.14
CA GLY A 241 -53.15 -25.12 -30.68
C GLY A 241 -53.50 -26.61 -30.49
N GLY A 242 -54.80 -26.89 -30.32
CA GLY A 242 -55.37 -28.24 -30.30
C GLY A 242 -56.61 -28.36 -29.40
N THR A 243 -57.51 -29.32 -29.70
CA THR A 243 -58.76 -29.58 -28.94
C THR A 243 -58.54 -29.85 -27.45
N VAL A 244 -57.40 -30.45 -27.09
CA VAL A 244 -56.98 -30.70 -25.71
C VAL A 244 -56.66 -29.40 -24.94
N GLY A 245 -56.09 -28.39 -25.61
CA GLY A 245 -55.83 -27.06 -25.03
C GLY A 245 -57.10 -26.27 -24.74
N LYS A 246 -58.15 -26.44 -25.57
CA LYS A 246 -59.47 -25.84 -25.32
C LYS A 246 -60.16 -26.48 -24.11
N MET A 247 -60.04 -27.80 -23.92
CA MET A 247 -60.57 -28.49 -22.74
C MET A 247 -59.88 -28.03 -21.46
N LEU A 248 -58.55 -27.99 -21.43
CA LEU A 248 -57.78 -27.49 -20.27
C LEU A 248 -58.01 -26.00 -19.99
N ALA A 249 -58.25 -25.18 -21.02
CA ALA A 249 -58.64 -23.79 -20.84
C ALA A 249 -60.07 -23.64 -20.28
N VAL A 250 -60.99 -24.54 -20.65
CA VAL A 250 -62.34 -24.60 -20.08
C VAL A 250 -62.29 -25.11 -18.63
N GLU A 251 -61.51 -26.15 -18.32
CA GLU A 251 -61.31 -26.62 -16.94
C GLU A 251 -60.69 -25.55 -16.04
N ARG A 252 -59.68 -24.81 -16.54
CA ARG A 252 -59.12 -23.66 -15.81
C ARG A 252 -60.12 -22.52 -15.60
N LYS A 253 -61.01 -22.28 -16.56
CA LYS A 253 -62.10 -21.30 -16.43
C LYS A 253 -63.19 -21.78 -15.47
N ILE A 254 -63.54 -23.05 -15.48
CA ILE A 254 -64.48 -23.66 -14.53
C ILE A 254 -63.90 -23.57 -13.12
N ALA A 255 -62.66 -23.99 -12.90
CA ALA A 255 -61.99 -23.86 -11.60
C ALA A 255 -61.86 -22.40 -11.14
N ALA A 256 -61.66 -21.45 -12.06
CA ALA A 256 -61.65 -20.03 -11.73
C ALA A 256 -63.06 -19.51 -11.37
N MET A 257 -64.11 -19.97 -12.05
CA MET A 257 -65.50 -19.63 -11.74
C MET A 257 -65.97 -20.30 -10.45
N GLU A 258 -65.56 -21.52 -10.16
CA GLU A 258 -65.82 -22.22 -8.89
C GLU A 258 -65.13 -21.51 -7.72
N ARG A 259 -63.90 -21.02 -7.91
CA ARG A 259 -63.22 -20.17 -6.90
C ARG A 259 -63.92 -18.83 -6.69
N LYS A 260 -64.40 -18.19 -7.76
CA LYS A 260 -65.20 -16.96 -7.65
C LYS A 260 -66.54 -17.21 -6.97
N LEU A 261 -67.21 -18.31 -7.30
CA LEU A 261 -68.46 -18.73 -6.67
C LEU A 261 -68.24 -19.03 -5.19
N ALA A 262 -67.16 -19.72 -4.83
CA ALA A 262 -66.79 -19.98 -3.43
C ALA A 262 -66.44 -18.69 -2.67
N ALA A 263 -65.78 -17.74 -3.31
CA ALA A 263 -65.49 -16.43 -2.73
C ALA A 263 -66.77 -15.60 -2.53
N GLU A 264 -67.69 -15.61 -3.51
CA GLU A 264 -68.97 -14.90 -3.38
C GLU A 264 -69.92 -15.58 -2.38
N THR A 265 -69.94 -16.91 -2.27
CA THR A 265 -70.74 -17.59 -1.25
C THR A 265 -70.16 -17.39 0.15
N ALA A 266 -68.84 -17.34 0.30
CA ALA A 266 -68.19 -16.96 1.55
C ALA A 266 -68.51 -15.50 1.92
N ALA A 267 -68.41 -14.56 0.98
CA ALA A 267 -68.76 -13.16 1.19
C ALA A 267 -70.27 -12.99 1.53
N ALA A 268 -71.14 -13.76 0.89
CA ALA A 268 -72.57 -13.79 1.20
C ALA A 268 -72.84 -14.40 2.59
N SER A 269 -72.11 -15.43 3.00
CA SER A 269 -72.23 -16.00 4.37
C SER A 269 -71.73 -15.03 5.43
N GLU A 270 -70.63 -14.31 5.19
CA GLU A 270 -70.15 -13.27 6.10
C GLU A 270 -71.13 -12.09 6.17
N ALA A 271 -71.68 -11.66 5.04
CA ALA A 271 -72.69 -10.62 5.01
C ALA A 271 -73.97 -11.02 5.76
N ARG A 272 -74.39 -12.29 5.64
CA ARG A 272 -75.51 -12.84 6.43
C ARG A 272 -75.20 -12.88 7.92
N GLN A 273 -74.01 -13.34 8.31
CA GLN A 273 -73.59 -13.33 9.73
C GLN A 273 -73.53 -11.90 10.29
N ARG A 274 -73.03 -10.92 9.51
CA ARG A 274 -73.04 -9.51 9.91
C ARG A 274 -74.47 -8.96 10.04
N ALA A 275 -75.37 -9.33 9.13
CA ALA A 275 -76.78 -8.93 9.22
C ALA A 275 -77.51 -9.56 10.41
N GLU A 276 -77.27 -10.85 10.69
CA GLU A 276 -77.82 -11.54 11.86
C GLU A 276 -77.25 -10.97 13.17
N ALA A 277 -75.94 -10.67 13.21
CA ALA A 277 -75.32 -10.00 14.36
C ALA A 277 -75.90 -8.60 14.59
N ALA A 278 -76.05 -7.79 13.53
CA ALA A 278 -76.66 -6.47 13.63
C ALA A 278 -78.15 -6.54 14.03
N GLN A 279 -78.89 -7.54 13.55
CA GLN A 279 -80.27 -7.76 13.98
C GLN A 279 -80.34 -8.17 15.46
N ALA A 280 -79.43 -9.02 15.93
CA ALA A 280 -79.34 -9.38 17.34
C ALA A 280 -79.01 -8.16 18.23
N GLU A 281 -78.10 -7.29 17.78
CA GLU A 281 -77.80 -6.03 18.47
C GLU A 281 -79.01 -5.07 18.53
N VAL A 282 -79.77 -4.95 17.44
CA VAL A 282 -80.98 -4.13 17.41
C VAL A 282 -82.05 -4.70 18.35
N VAL A 283 -82.25 -6.02 18.36
CA VAL A 283 -83.20 -6.66 19.30
C VAL A 283 -82.76 -6.45 20.75
N ALA A 284 -81.47 -6.63 21.06
CA ALA A 284 -80.95 -6.36 22.40
C ALA A 284 -81.10 -4.88 22.80
N ALA A 285 -80.87 -3.94 21.88
CA ALA A 285 -81.06 -2.52 22.14
C ALA A 285 -82.52 -2.14 22.36
N LEU A 286 -83.47 -2.79 21.67
CA LEU A 286 -84.91 -2.60 21.88
C LEU A 286 -85.35 -3.17 23.23
N GLU A 287 -84.86 -4.35 23.64
CA GLU A 287 -85.13 -4.91 24.97
C GLU A 287 -84.58 -4.01 26.09
N GLU A 288 -83.39 -3.43 25.93
CA GLU A 288 -82.86 -2.46 26.90
C GLU A 288 -83.64 -1.16 26.90
N LEU A 289 -84.09 -0.67 25.74
CA LEU A 289 -84.97 0.50 25.67
C LEU A 289 -86.29 0.24 26.42
N GLU A 290 -86.91 -0.93 26.26
CA GLU A 290 -88.12 -1.31 26.98
C GLU A 290 -87.90 -1.42 28.50
N LYS A 291 -86.75 -1.93 28.93
CA LYS A 291 -86.39 -1.95 30.37
C LYS A 291 -86.23 -0.54 30.91
N VAL A 292 -85.57 0.36 30.17
CA VAL A 292 -85.34 1.74 30.59
C VAL A 292 -86.63 2.55 30.57
N THR A 293 -87.51 2.38 29.59
CA THR A 293 -88.82 3.05 29.57
C THR A 293 -89.72 2.53 30.67
N ALA A 294 -89.77 1.21 30.90
CA ALA A 294 -90.52 0.64 32.02
C ALA A 294 -89.96 1.09 33.39
N TYR A 295 -88.64 1.27 33.52
CA TYR A 295 -88.03 1.83 34.72
C TYR A 295 -88.34 3.33 34.87
N ASN A 296 -88.30 4.11 33.79
CA ASN A 296 -88.72 5.51 33.81
C ASN A 296 -90.20 5.66 34.19
N ASP A 297 -91.09 4.82 33.66
CA ASP A 297 -92.51 4.83 34.01
C ASP A 297 -92.73 4.43 35.48
N LYS A 298 -91.96 3.47 36.00
CA LYS A 298 -91.91 3.15 37.43
C LYS A 298 -91.40 4.33 38.25
N CYS A 299 -90.31 4.97 37.86
CA CYS A 299 -89.80 6.16 38.54
C CYS A 299 -90.79 7.33 38.48
N GLU A 300 -91.53 7.51 37.39
CA GLU A 300 -92.58 8.52 37.26
C GLU A 300 -93.78 8.21 38.16
N THR A 301 -94.21 6.95 38.23
CA THR A 301 -95.32 6.54 39.11
C THR A 301 -94.90 6.58 40.58
N GLU A 302 -93.67 6.21 40.90
CA GLU A 302 -93.07 6.34 42.23
C GLU A 302 -92.85 7.81 42.62
N THR A 303 -92.41 8.69 41.71
CA THR A 303 -92.30 10.14 42.01
C THR A 303 -93.66 10.80 42.16
N LYS A 304 -94.68 10.38 41.41
CA LYS A 304 -96.07 10.82 41.59
C LYS A 304 -96.63 10.33 42.94
N SER A 305 -96.41 9.06 43.30
CA SER A 305 -96.79 8.47 44.58
C SER A 305 -96.04 9.08 45.77
N LEU A 306 -94.74 9.39 45.62
CA LEU A 306 -93.93 10.09 46.62
C LEU A 306 -94.35 11.55 46.76
N MET A 307 -94.80 12.22 45.70
CA MET A 307 -95.42 13.56 45.78
C MET A 307 -96.76 13.54 46.53
N GLU A 308 -97.58 12.50 46.32
CA GLU A 308 -98.89 12.35 46.97
C GLU A 308 -98.77 11.93 48.45
N SER A 309 -97.72 11.18 48.81
CA SER A 309 -97.47 10.73 50.19
C SER A 309 -96.73 11.74 51.08
N VAL A 310 -96.32 12.91 50.56
CA VAL A 310 -95.86 14.02 51.42
C VAL A 310 -97.07 14.71 52.09
N ALA A 311 -97.50 14.18 53.24
CA ALA A 311 -98.58 14.74 54.05
C ALA A 311 -98.18 16.01 54.84
N ASP A 312 -96.87 16.31 54.95
CA ASP A 312 -96.36 17.44 55.73
C ASP A 312 -96.07 18.67 54.84
N PRO A 313 -96.77 19.82 55.02
CA PRO A 313 -96.71 20.96 54.09
C PRO A 313 -95.33 21.61 53.97
N GLY A 314 -94.47 21.52 55.00
CA GLY A 314 -93.10 22.07 54.96
C GLY A 314 -92.11 21.29 54.10
N GLN A 315 -92.31 19.96 53.98
CA GLN A 315 -91.45 19.10 53.16
C GLN A 315 -91.83 19.22 51.67
N ARG A 316 -93.11 19.38 51.35
CA ARG A 316 -93.59 19.63 49.99
C ARG A 316 -93.04 20.93 49.40
N ALA A 317 -93.04 22.01 50.18
CA ALA A 317 -92.41 23.28 49.79
C ALA A 317 -90.89 23.17 49.61
N SER A 318 -90.23 22.23 50.29
CA SER A 318 -88.78 22.01 50.13
C SER A 318 -88.47 21.19 48.89
N VAL A 319 -89.30 20.19 48.58
CA VAL A 319 -89.20 19.41 47.32
C VAL A 319 -89.50 20.29 46.11
N GLU A 320 -90.51 21.14 46.16
CA GLU A 320 -90.80 22.12 45.09
C GLU A 320 -89.64 23.10 44.89
N ARG A 321 -89.01 23.57 45.98
CA ARG A 321 -87.80 24.40 45.89
C ARG A 321 -86.63 23.65 45.25
N VAL A 322 -86.40 22.38 45.61
CA VAL A 322 -85.35 21.56 45.00
C VAL A 322 -85.64 21.29 43.52
N MET A 323 -86.89 21.03 43.13
CA MET A 323 -87.26 20.88 41.71
C MET A 323 -87.10 22.19 40.94
N ALA A 324 -87.45 23.33 41.53
CA ALA A 324 -87.20 24.64 40.95
C ALA A 324 -85.69 24.90 40.78
N LEU A 325 -84.86 24.49 41.75
CA LEU A 325 -83.41 24.56 41.66
C LEU A 325 -82.83 23.62 40.58
N ILE A 326 -83.38 22.42 40.41
CA ILE A 326 -82.96 21.49 39.35
C ILE A 326 -83.33 22.03 37.97
N LYS A 327 -84.55 22.57 37.80
CA LYS A 327 -84.97 23.23 36.56
C LYS A 327 -84.07 24.44 36.24
N ARG A 328 -83.72 25.23 37.25
CA ARG A 328 -82.76 26.32 37.11
C ARG A 328 -81.34 25.84 36.79
N ALA A 329 -80.90 24.72 37.36
CA ALA A 329 -79.61 24.13 37.03
C ALA A 329 -79.58 23.57 35.60
N SER A 330 -80.68 22.97 35.11
CA SER A 330 -80.79 22.54 33.71
C SER A 330 -80.86 23.70 32.73
N SER A 331 -81.57 24.79 33.07
CA SER A 331 -81.60 25.99 32.24
C SER A 331 -80.23 26.66 32.21
N THR A 332 -79.55 26.79 33.36
CA THR A 332 -78.19 27.34 33.43
C THR A 332 -77.19 26.53 32.60
N LYS A 333 -77.34 25.19 32.54
CA LYS A 333 -76.51 24.34 31.65
C LYS A 333 -76.80 24.58 30.16
N ALA A 334 -78.05 24.89 29.80
CA ALA A 334 -78.40 25.26 28.42
C ALA A 334 -77.80 26.63 28.07
N ASP A 335 -77.98 27.62 28.96
CA ASP A 335 -77.43 28.97 28.81
C ASP A 335 -75.90 28.95 28.71
N GLU A 336 -75.21 28.12 29.49
CA GLU A 336 -73.75 27.92 29.37
C GLU A 336 -73.32 27.38 28.00
N LYS A 337 -74.12 26.48 27.41
CA LYS A 337 -73.82 25.89 26.10
C LYS A 337 -74.02 26.92 25.00
N GLU A 338 -75.08 27.72 25.08
CA GLU A 338 -75.37 28.81 24.16
C GLU A 338 -74.30 29.92 24.27
N PHE A 339 -73.93 30.33 25.48
CA PHE A 339 -72.87 31.31 25.70
C PHE A 339 -71.50 30.83 25.20
N LYS A 340 -71.17 29.53 25.36
CA LYS A 340 -69.95 28.94 24.77
C LYS A 340 -70.00 28.97 23.24
N ALA A 341 -71.18 28.77 22.64
CA ALA A 341 -71.35 28.85 21.18
C ALA A 341 -71.20 30.30 20.68
N GLU A 342 -71.79 31.27 21.37
CA GLU A 342 -71.64 32.70 21.08
C GLU A 342 -70.19 33.17 21.28
N CYS A 343 -69.51 32.76 22.36
CA CYS A 343 -68.09 33.05 22.56
C CYS A 343 -67.22 32.46 21.44
N LYS A 344 -67.51 31.23 20.98
CA LYS A 344 -66.80 30.64 19.84
C LYS A 344 -67.06 31.42 18.55
N LYS A 345 -68.30 31.86 18.33
CA LYS A 345 -68.66 32.70 17.18
C LYS A 345 -67.94 34.04 17.24
N ARG A 346 -67.94 34.72 18.38
CA ARG A 346 -67.22 35.99 18.59
C ARG A 346 -65.72 35.83 18.43
N MET A 347 -65.16 34.70 18.89
CA MET A 347 -63.75 34.37 18.74
C MET A 347 -63.39 34.11 17.27
N LEU A 348 -64.27 33.47 16.50
CA LEU A 348 -64.11 33.34 15.04
C LEU A 348 -64.24 34.70 14.35
N GLU A 349 -65.24 35.52 14.70
CA GLU A 349 -65.40 36.87 14.17
C GLU A 349 -64.17 37.75 14.45
N LEU A 350 -63.64 37.70 15.68
CA LEU A 350 -62.41 38.42 16.06
C LEU A 350 -61.18 37.85 15.36
N LYS A 351 -61.09 36.53 15.12
CA LYS A 351 -60.03 35.95 14.30
C LYS A 351 -60.13 36.43 12.86
N ASP A 352 -61.33 36.42 12.28
CA ASP A 352 -61.58 36.93 10.94
C ASP A 352 -61.31 38.44 10.85
N GLU A 353 -61.59 39.22 11.92
CA GLU A 353 -61.23 40.64 12.01
C GLU A 353 -59.72 40.86 12.17
N ILE A 354 -59.00 39.98 12.88
CA ILE A 354 -57.54 40.02 12.97
C ILE A 354 -56.91 39.64 11.63
N GLU A 355 -57.46 38.65 10.93
CA GLU A 355 -57.03 38.26 9.60
C GLU A 355 -57.29 39.37 8.58
N ARG A 356 -58.49 39.98 8.59
CA ARG A 356 -58.80 41.16 7.76
C ARG A 356 -58.01 42.41 8.16
N GLY A 357 -57.77 42.60 9.46
CA GLY A 357 -56.97 43.70 9.99
C GLY A 357 -55.48 43.53 9.70
N GLY A 358 -55.00 42.30 9.53
CA GLY A 358 -53.63 41.98 9.10
C GLY A 358 -53.33 42.43 7.67
N GLU A 359 -54.34 42.58 6.82
CA GLU A 359 -54.18 43.04 5.42
C GLU A 359 -54.20 44.58 5.30
N HIS A 360 -54.75 45.28 6.30
CA HIS A 360 -54.93 46.73 6.29
C HIS A 360 -54.19 47.43 7.45
N THR A 361 -52.87 47.34 7.47
CA THR A 361 -52.01 48.23 8.28
C THR A 361 -50.78 48.75 7.57
N LEU A 362 -50.61 48.44 6.28
CA LEU A 362 -49.57 49.03 5.46
C LEU A 362 -50.24 49.83 4.36
N THR A 363 -49.95 51.12 4.30
CA THR A 363 -50.18 51.92 3.10
C THR A 363 -49.41 51.32 1.92
N GLU A 364 -49.82 51.58 0.68
CA GLU A 364 -49.06 51.12 -0.50
C GLU A 364 -47.60 51.61 -0.46
N GLU A 365 -47.37 52.79 0.15
CA GLU A 365 -46.05 53.37 0.38
C GLU A 365 -45.22 52.55 1.40
N GLU A 366 -45.80 52.13 2.53
CA GLU A 366 -45.10 51.30 3.51
C GLU A 366 -44.82 49.88 2.98
N ARG A 367 -45.71 49.32 2.16
CA ARG A 367 -45.45 48.06 1.45
C ARG A 367 -44.29 48.20 0.45
N ALA A 368 -44.26 49.29 -0.32
CA ALA A 368 -43.17 49.57 -1.25
C ALA A 368 -41.84 49.78 -0.50
N GLN A 369 -41.86 50.44 0.65
CA GLN A 369 -40.67 50.64 1.48
C GLN A 369 -40.16 49.33 2.09
N ILE A 370 -41.05 48.44 2.56
CA ILE A 370 -40.66 47.10 3.04
C ILE A 370 -40.07 46.27 1.90
N GLU A 371 -40.66 46.31 0.71
CA GLU A 371 -40.14 45.59 -0.45
C GLU A 371 -38.76 46.13 -0.90
N GLU A 372 -38.55 47.45 -0.83
CA GLU A 372 -37.24 48.07 -1.06
C GLU A 372 -36.21 47.64 0.00
N VAL A 373 -36.59 47.63 1.28
CA VAL A 373 -35.72 47.16 2.38
C VAL A 373 -35.38 45.67 2.21
N ASP A 374 -36.35 44.82 1.86
CA ASP A 374 -36.11 43.41 1.58
C ASP A 374 -35.20 43.22 0.35
N ALA A 375 -35.38 44.04 -0.68
CA ALA A 375 -34.52 44.02 -1.87
C ALA A 375 -33.08 44.45 -1.54
N THR A 376 -32.90 45.48 -0.71
CA THR A 376 -31.56 45.90 -0.24
C THR A 376 -30.92 44.84 0.64
N HIS A 377 -31.67 44.25 1.58
CA HIS A 377 -31.18 43.17 2.44
C HIS A 377 -30.79 41.93 1.65
N ARG A 378 -31.57 41.54 0.63
CA ARG A 378 -31.20 40.44 -0.28
C ARG A 378 -29.89 40.74 -1.01
N ARG A 379 -29.73 41.95 -1.56
CA ARG A 379 -28.49 42.37 -2.23
C ARG A 379 -27.30 42.36 -1.29
N GLU A 380 -27.47 42.79 -0.03
CA GLU A 380 -26.41 42.77 0.97
C GLU A 380 -26.09 41.36 1.46
N ARG A 381 -27.09 40.49 1.65
CA ARG A 381 -26.89 39.07 1.97
C ARG A 381 -26.14 38.34 0.87
N GLU A 382 -26.49 38.54 -0.38
CA GLU A 382 -25.77 37.95 -1.52
C GLU A 382 -24.31 38.41 -1.56
N LYS A 383 -24.05 39.70 -1.33
CA LYS A 383 -22.69 40.25 -1.19
C LYS A 383 -21.95 39.59 -0.02
N PHE A 384 -22.58 39.51 1.15
CA PHE A 384 -22.00 38.90 2.35
C PHE A 384 -21.70 37.41 2.16
N GLU A 385 -22.62 36.65 1.56
CA GLU A 385 -22.41 35.24 1.23
C GLU A 385 -21.28 35.07 0.20
N GLY A 386 -21.19 35.97 -0.78
CA GLY A 386 -20.09 36.03 -1.73
C GLY A 386 -18.73 36.28 -1.05
N GLU A 387 -18.65 37.26 -0.16
CA GLU A 387 -17.45 37.56 0.63
C GLU A 387 -17.08 36.41 1.58
N ARG A 388 -18.06 35.81 2.25
CA ARG A 388 -17.88 34.64 3.11
C ARG A 388 -17.35 33.44 2.31
N ALA A 389 -17.85 33.23 1.10
CA ALA A 389 -17.33 32.20 0.20
C ALA A 389 -15.87 32.48 -0.20
N MET A 390 -15.51 33.73 -0.47
CA MET A 390 -14.13 34.13 -0.77
C MET A 390 -13.20 33.98 0.44
N LEU A 391 -13.68 34.33 1.64
CA LEU A 391 -12.96 34.09 2.89
C LEU A 391 -12.71 32.60 3.10
N ASN A 392 -13.73 31.75 2.93
CA ASN A 392 -13.58 30.30 3.02
C ASN A 392 -12.57 29.74 2.03
N LYS A 393 -12.57 30.23 0.78
CA LYS A 393 -11.55 29.87 -0.23
C LYS A 393 -10.14 30.26 0.23
N ARG A 394 -9.96 31.47 0.76
CA ARG A 394 -8.68 31.96 1.30
C ARG A 394 -8.25 31.16 2.54
N SER A 395 -9.13 30.88 3.48
CA SER A 395 -8.84 30.08 4.68
C SER A 395 -8.40 28.65 4.32
N ARG A 396 -9.07 28.01 3.34
CA ARG A 396 -8.62 26.71 2.80
C ARG A 396 -7.25 26.81 2.15
N ALA A 397 -7.00 27.86 1.35
CA ALA A 397 -5.70 28.09 0.73
C ALA A 397 -4.59 28.31 1.78
N VAL A 398 -4.87 29.06 2.84
CA VAL A 398 -3.94 29.27 3.97
C VAL A 398 -3.66 27.95 4.69
N ALA A 399 -4.68 27.13 4.96
CA ALA A 399 -4.49 25.81 5.57
C ALA A 399 -3.62 24.89 4.69
N LEU A 400 -3.86 24.90 3.37
CA LEU A 400 -3.03 24.16 2.41
C LEU A 400 -1.58 24.66 2.38
N LEU A 401 -1.38 25.98 2.44
CA LEU A 401 -0.05 26.58 2.48
C LEU A 401 0.68 26.26 3.79
N ARG A 402 -0.02 26.28 4.93
CA ARG A 402 0.53 25.87 6.24
C ARG A 402 1.01 24.43 6.21
N ARG A 403 0.18 23.50 5.73
CA ARG A 403 0.60 22.08 5.58
C ARG A 403 1.82 21.93 4.65
N LYS A 404 1.85 22.67 3.54
CA LYS A 404 3.02 22.70 2.65
C LYS A 404 4.27 23.29 3.31
N LEU A 405 4.11 24.16 4.30
CA LEU A 405 5.21 24.74 5.07
C LEU A 405 5.72 23.75 6.12
N GLU A 406 4.83 23.05 6.81
CA GLU A 406 5.15 21.97 7.76
C GLU A 406 5.82 20.76 7.07
N ASP A 407 5.50 20.53 5.79
CA ASP A 407 6.21 19.55 4.95
C ASP A 407 7.67 19.95 4.66
N ILE A 408 8.13 21.15 5.04
CA ILE A 408 9.49 21.63 4.83
C ILE A 408 10.18 21.73 6.20
N PRO A 409 11.18 20.89 6.48
CA PRO A 409 11.96 20.98 7.70
C PRO A 409 12.56 22.36 7.84
N THR A 410 12.45 22.88 9.04
CA THR A 410 13.05 24.14 9.43
C THR A 410 14.58 24.02 9.42
N ARG A 411 15.26 25.17 9.32
CA ARG A 411 16.75 25.19 9.34
C ARG A 411 17.34 24.50 10.57
N PRO A 412 16.79 24.65 11.79
CA PRO A 412 17.26 23.91 12.97
C PRO A 412 17.07 22.40 12.85
N GLU A 413 15.94 21.92 12.34
CA GLU A 413 15.70 20.48 12.12
C GLU A 413 16.68 19.90 11.11
N LEU A 414 17.00 20.64 10.04
CA LEU A 414 17.99 20.22 9.07
C LEU A 414 19.39 20.10 9.68
N ILE A 415 19.78 21.07 10.51
CA ILE A 415 21.07 21.03 11.24
C ILE A 415 21.08 19.87 12.24
N GLN A 416 19.94 19.59 12.89
CA GLN A 416 19.82 18.43 13.75
C GLN A 416 20.04 17.15 12.95
N TYR A 417 19.34 16.96 11.82
CA TYR A 417 19.54 15.79 10.96
C TYR A 417 20.99 15.67 10.50
N GLU A 418 21.62 16.75 10.07
CA GLU A 418 23.03 16.76 9.66
C GLU A 418 23.93 16.19 10.76
N ARG A 419 23.89 16.76 11.97
CA ARG A 419 24.69 16.28 13.12
C ARG A 419 24.37 14.84 13.49
N ARG A 420 23.09 14.49 13.49
CA ARG A 420 22.61 13.13 13.79
C ARG A 420 23.08 12.11 12.75
N PHE A 421 23.08 12.45 11.46
CA PHE A 421 23.62 11.59 10.42
C PHE A 421 25.14 11.49 10.44
N GLU A 422 25.85 12.53 10.87
CA GLU A 422 27.30 12.46 11.16
C GLU A 422 27.58 11.49 12.31
N GLU A 423 26.84 11.58 13.42
CA GLU A 423 26.94 10.63 14.55
C GLU A 423 26.64 9.19 14.11
N LEU A 424 25.61 9.00 13.28
CA LEU A 424 25.27 7.70 12.70
C LEU A 424 26.41 7.18 11.83
N TYR A 425 26.96 8.04 10.96
CA TYR A 425 28.07 7.69 10.09
C TYR A 425 29.29 7.26 10.90
N ASP A 426 29.64 8.00 11.94
CA ASP A 426 30.76 7.68 12.83
C ASP A 426 30.54 6.34 13.55
N THR A 427 29.33 6.08 14.02
CA THR A 427 28.96 4.80 14.65
C THR A 427 29.10 3.63 13.67
N VAL A 428 28.60 3.79 12.44
CA VAL A 428 28.74 2.76 11.38
C VAL A 428 30.21 2.56 11.00
N GLN A 429 31.00 3.63 10.90
CA GLN A 429 32.45 3.53 10.64
C GLN A 429 33.19 2.83 11.77
N ALA A 430 32.84 3.11 13.03
CA ALA A 430 33.43 2.44 14.19
C ALA A 430 33.12 0.93 14.16
N LYS A 431 31.88 0.55 13.89
CA LYS A 431 31.48 -0.85 13.74
C LYS A 431 32.18 -1.54 12.57
N LEU A 432 32.31 -0.87 11.41
CA LEU A 432 33.06 -1.41 10.29
C LEU A 432 34.54 -1.63 10.64
N LYS A 433 35.16 -0.74 11.41
CA LYS A 433 36.53 -0.91 11.92
C LYS A 433 36.62 -2.11 12.88
N GLU A 434 35.67 -2.27 13.80
CA GLU A 434 35.58 -3.44 14.69
C GLU A 434 35.47 -4.74 13.89
N THR A 435 34.54 -4.81 12.94
CA THR A 435 34.36 -5.97 12.05
C THR A 435 35.64 -6.32 11.29
N ARG A 436 36.35 -5.31 10.74
CA ARG A 436 37.65 -5.53 10.08
C ARG A 436 38.70 -6.07 11.04
N LYS A 437 38.74 -5.60 12.29
CA LYS A 437 39.64 -6.15 13.33
C LYS A 437 39.33 -7.62 13.62
N TYR A 438 38.05 -7.99 13.73
CA TYR A 438 37.65 -9.39 13.93
C TYR A 438 38.06 -10.26 12.75
N PHE A 439 37.85 -9.81 11.51
CA PHE A 439 38.31 -10.54 10.33
C PHE A 439 39.83 -10.68 10.28
N ALA A 440 40.58 -9.64 10.64
CA ALA A 440 42.04 -9.72 10.72
C ALA A 440 42.49 -10.74 11.79
N ALA A 441 41.89 -10.70 12.99
CA ALA A 441 42.17 -11.66 14.05
C ALA A 441 41.83 -13.09 13.64
N TYR A 442 40.67 -13.29 12.99
CA TYR A 442 40.27 -14.57 12.44
C TYR A 442 41.27 -15.09 11.40
N ASN A 443 41.72 -14.24 10.47
CA ASN A 443 42.70 -14.62 9.45
C ASN A 443 44.04 -15.03 10.06
N VAL A 444 44.51 -14.29 11.06
CA VAL A 444 45.73 -14.66 11.80
C VAL A 444 45.54 -16.02 12.48
N LEU A 445 44.42 -16.25 13.17
CA LEU A 445 44.11 -17.53 13.82
C LEU A 445 43.96 -18.68 12.80
N ALA A 446 43.39 -18.42 11.64
CA ALA A 446 43.24 -19.40 10.57
C ALA A 446 44.61 -19.78 9.98
N ASP A 447 45.48 -18.80 9.77
CA ASP A 447 46.85 -19.03 9.31
C ASP A 447 47.70 -19.78 10.35
N THR A 448 47.62 -19.41 11.63
CA THR A 448 48.32 -20.16 12.69
C THR A 448 47.82 -21.60 12.77
N LYS A 449 46.50 -21.82 12.74
CA LYS A 449 45.91 -23.16 12.67
C LYS A 449 46.41 -23.95 11.45
N LYS A 450 46.53 -23.30 10.30
CA LYS A 450 47.07 -23.92 9.08
C LYS A 450 48.53 -24.34 9.23
N TYR A 451 49.37 -23.49 9.83
CA TYR A 451 50.77 -23.84 10.08
C TYR A 451 50.92 -24.93 11.14
N LEU A 452 50.15 -24.88 12.23
CA LEU A 452 50.11 -25.93 13.25
C LEU A 452 49.65 -27.28 12.66
N ARG A 453 48.65 -27.28 11.78
CA ARG A 453 48.23 -28.51 11.06
C ARG A 453 49.35 -29.08 10.18
N LYS A 454 50.11 -28.22 9.50
CA LYS A 454 51.27 -28.64 8.71
C LYS A 454 52.37 -29.21 9.61
N GLU A 455 52.61 -28.59 10.76
CA GLU A 455 53.57 -29.08 11.76
C GLU A 455 53.17 -30.47 12.27
N ILE A 456 51.91 -30.67 12.65
CA ILE A 456 51.40 -31.99 13.05
C ILE A 456 51.57 -33.02 11.92
N SER A 457 51.26 -32.63 10.68
CA SER A 457 51.46 -33.51 9.52
C SER A 457 52.93 -33.87 9.29
N LEU A 458 53.85 -32.92 9.45
CA LEU A 458 55.29 -33.12 9.35
C LEU A 458 55.79 -34.03 10.48
N LEU A 459 55.36 -33.78 11.71
CA LEU A 459 55.70 -34.61 12.88
C LEU A 459 55.20 -36.05 12.72
N ASN A 460 53.97 -36.24 12.23
CA ASN A 460 53.45 -37.58 11.93
C ASN A 460 54.25 -38.27 10.82
N SER A 461 54.64 -37.55 9.77
CA SER A 461 55.49 -38.09 8.69
C SER A 461 56.86 -38.51 9.23
N VAL A 462 57.48 -37.68 10.08
CA VAL A 462 58.77 -38.01 10.71
C VAL A 462 58.60 -39.24 11.61
N GLN A 463 57.57 -39.28 12.46
CA GLN A 463 57.31 -40.40 13.34
C GLN A 463 57.15 -41.72 12.57
N GLN A 464 56.42 -41.72 11.45
CA GLN A 464 56.24 -42.90 10.60
C GLN A 464 57.53 -43.32 9.88
N GLN A 465 58.39 -42.37 9.49
CA GLN A 465 59.64 -42.67 8.77
C GLN A 465 60.76 -43.12 9.71
N VAL A 466 60.80 -42.62 10.95
CA VAL A 466 61.91 -42.86 11.89
C VAL A 466 62.03 -44.34 12.29
N ALA A 467 60.92 -44.98 12.68
CA ALA A 467 60.94 -46.37 13.14
C ALA A 467 61.50 -47.37 12.10
N PRO A 468 60.99 -47.45 10.86
CA PRO A 468 61.51 -48.37 9.83
C PRO A 468 62.89 -47.95 9.29
N ALA A 469 63.21 -46.65 9.28
CA ALA A 469 64.52 -46.18 8.81
C ALA A 469 65.67 -46.53 9.77
N LEU A 470 65.40 -46.65 11.07
CA LEU A 470 66.41 -46.99 12.08
C LEU A 470 66.85 -48.46 12.04
N GLU A 471 66.07 -49.35 11.45
CA GLU A 471 66.38 -50.78 11.34
C GLU A 471 67.48 -51.08 10.32
N THR A 472 67.69 -50.20 9.34
CA THR A 472 68.66 -50.41 8.25
C THR A 472 69.67 -49.27 8.15
N LEU A 473 70.94 -49.58 7.83
CA LEU A 473 71.97 -48.54 7.65
C LEU A 473 71.65 -47.58 6.51
N SER A 474 71.04 -48.08 5.43
CA SER A 474 70.56 -47.29 4.29
C SER A 474 69.35 -46.42 4.65
N GLY A 475 68.45 -46.91 5.52
CA GLY A 475 67.34 -46.13 6.07
C GLY A 475 67.81 -44.94 6.90
N LYS A 476 68.88 -45.11 7.70
CA LYS A 476 69.45 -44.01 8.51
C LYS A 476 69.99 -42.87 7.65
N SER A 477 70.70 -43.17 6.56
CA SER A 477 71.21 -42.12 5.66
C SER A 477 70.10 -41.44 4.85
N SER A 478 69.05 -42.20 4.45
CA SER A 478 67.90 -41.62 3.76
C SER A 478 67.05 -40.73 4.67
N LEU A 479 66.89 -41.09 5.94
CA LEU A 479 66.22 -40.25 6.95
C LEU A 479 66.96 -38.93 7.17
N VAL A 480 68.29 -38.96 7.28
CA VAL A 480 69.10 -37.74 7.41
C VAL A 480 68.93 -36.84 6.20
N THR A 481 68.92 -37.42 5.00
CA THR A 481 68.69 -36.66 3.75
C THR A 481 67.28 -36.06 3.70
N ALA A 482 66.27 -36.82 4.14
CA ALA A 482 64.88 -36.35 4.20
C ALA A 482 64.69 -35.22 5.22
N LEU A 483 65.30 -35.32 6.41
CA LEU A 483 65.26 -34.28 7.44
C LEU A 483 65.98 -33.00 6.99
N ALA A 484 67.12 -33.13 6.31
CA ALA A 484 67.81 -31.99 5.71
C ALA A 484 66.94 -31.29 4.64
N ALA A 485 66.28 -32.07 3.78
CA ALA A 485 65.36 -31.51 2.78
C ALA A 485 64.15 -30.80 3.42
N ILE A 486 63.61 -31.31 4.53
CA ILE A 486 62.54 -30.65 5.29
C ILE A 486 63.05 -29.32 5.87
N GLN A 487 64.25 -29.31 6.46
CA GLN A 487 64.86 -28.11 7.00
C GLN A 487 65.08 -27.04 5.91
N ASP A 488 65.58 -27.43 4.74
CA ASP A 488 65.75 -26.54 3.60
C ASP A 488 64.41 -25.98 3.09
N GLY A 489 63.37 -26.83 3.04
CA GLY A 489 62.02 -26.40 2.68
C GLY A 489 61.43 -25.39 3.66
N VAL A 490 61.60 -25.62 4.97
CA VAL A 490 61.13 -24.69 6.02
C VAL A 490 61.90 -23.37 5.96
N THR A 491 63.22 -23.40 5.83
CA THR A 491 64.03 -22.18 5.73
C THR A 491 63.74 -21.37 4.47
N ALA A 492 63.47 -22.03 3.33
CA ALA A 492 63.02 -21.37 2.11
C ALA A 492 61.64 -20.70 2.29
N ASN A 493 60.70 -21.37 2.98
CA ASN A 493 59.38 -20.80 3.25
C ASN A 493 59.46 -19.58 4.20
N ILE A 494 60.32 -19.61 5.21
CA ILE A 494 60.59 -18.46 6.09
C ILE A 494 61.09 -17.26 5.26
N LYS A 495 62.09 -17.47 4.39
CA LYS A 495 62.61 -16.41 3.50
C LYS A 495 61.53 -15.80 2.62
N LEU A 496 60.61 -16.63 2.09
CA LEU A 496 59.50 -16.16 1.25
C LEU A 496 58.51 -15.31 2.07
N VAL A 497 58.17 -15.73 3.28
CA VAL A 497 57.28 -14.97 4.17
C VAL A 497 57.93 -13.66 4.62
N ASP A 498 59.23 -13.66 4.92
CA ASP A 498 59.96 -12.44 5.26
C ASP A 498 60.01 -11.43 4.11
N ALA A 499 60.18 -11.91 2.86
CA ALA A 499 60.13 -11.05 1.69
C ALA A 499 58.75 -10.39 1.52
N LYS A 500 57.66 -11.16 1.72
CA LYS A 500 56.29 -10.62 1.71
C LYS A 500 56.04 -9.64 2.84
N LEU A 501 56.54 -9.93 4.04
CA LEU A 501 56.42 -9.04 5.20
C LEU A 501 57.11 -7.69 4.93
N LYS A 502 58.29 -7.70 4.29
CA LYS A 502 58.99 -6.48 3.88
C LYS A 502 58.17 -5.68 2.86
N SER A 503 57.66 -6.32 1.80
CA SER A 503 56.86 -5.61 0.79
C SER A 503 55.59 -4.99 1.37
N GLU A 504 54.91 -5.68 2.30
CA GLU A 504 53.72 -5.14 2.98
C GLU A 504 54.08 -3.98 3.93
N ARG A 505 55.21 -4.04 4.62
CA ARG A 505 55.71 -2.92 5.45
C ARG A 505 56.05 -1.69 4.62
N ASP A 506 56.67 -1.88 3.45
CA ASP A 506 57.00 -0.79 2.55
C ASP A 506 55.72 -0.13 2.00
N ALA A 507 54.73 -0.93 1.61
CA ALA A 507 53.42 -0.44 1.17
C ALA A 507 52.67 0.29 2.31
N GLU A 508 52.75 -0.22 3.54
CA GLU A 508 52.19 0.44 4.72
C GLU A 508 52.87 1.80 4.98
N ALA A 509 54.20 1.87 4.89
CA ALA A 509 54.96 3.10 5.06
C ALA A 509 54.59 4.14 3.99
N GLU A 510 54.42 3.73 2.73
CA GLU A 510 53.97 4.62 1.66
C GLU A 510 52.56 5.17 1.93
N CYS A 511 51.64 4.31 2.40
CA CYS A 511 50.28 4.73 2.74
C CYS A 511 50.24 5.68 3.95
N ARG A 512 51.07 5.42 4.97
CA ARG A 512 51.22 6.31 6.14
C ARG A 512 51.77 7.69 5.72
N ALA A 513 52.80 7.72 4.87
CA ALA A 513 53.34 8.98 4.35
C ALA A 513 52.29 9.80 3.59
N ARG A 514 51.51 9.15 2.71
CA ARG A 514 50.40 9.81 2.00
C ARG A 514 49.33 10.34 2.95
N HIS A 515 49.04 9.62 4.05
CA HIS A 515 48.11 10.08 5.07
C HIS A 515 48.64 11.31 5.81
N ASP A 516 49.90 11.30 6.21
CA ASP A 516 50.54 12.43 6.90
C ASP A 516 50.56 13.70 6.03
N ASP A 517 50.84 13.54 4.73
CA ASP A 517 50.76 14.64 3.75
C ASP A 517 49.34 15.19 3.64
N ALA A 518 48.32 14.32 3.57
CA ALA A 518 46.93 14.73 3.53
C ALA A 518 46.50 15.48 4.81
N VAL A 519 46.94 15.01 5.99
CA VAL A 519 46.69 15.68 7.27
C VAL A 519 47.37 17.04 7.32
N ARG A 520 48.61 17.15 6.81
CA ARG A 520 49.32 18.43 6.70
C ARG A 520 48.57 19.41 5.81
N LEU A 521 48.11 18.97 4.63
CA LEU A 521 47.27 19.79 3.74
C LEU A 521 45.96 20.21 4.41
N GLN A 522 45.29 19.30 5.11
CA GLN A 522 44.06 19.63 5.85
C GLN A 522 44.32 20.74 6.89
N ARG A 523 45.41 20.65 7.66
CA ARG A 523 45.80 21.69 8.63
C ARG A 523 46.03 23.04 7.95
N GLN A 524 46.69 23.05 6.80
CA GLN A 524 46.90 24.26 5.99
C GLN A 524 45.58 24.85 5.50
N TYR A 525 44.67 24.02 4.97
CA TYR A 525 43.35 24.50 4.52
C TYR A 525 42.52 25.08 5.67
N VAL A 526 42.55 24.44 6.85
CA VAL A 526 41.84 24.97 8.03
C VAL A 526 42.42 26.32 8.46
N ALA A 527 43.75 26.49 8.42
CA ALA A 527 44.39 27.76 8.69
C ALA A 527 43.98 28.85 7.68
N LEU A 528 44.06 28.55 6.39
CA LEU A 528 43.65 29.48 5.32
C LEU A 528 42.17 29.87 5.40
N VAL A 529 41.28 28.92 5.75
CA VAL A 529 39.86 29.20 5.94
C VAL A 529 39.64 30.11 7.15
N LYS A 530 40.42 29.94 8.22
CA LYS A 530 40.37 30.84 9.38
C LYS A 530 40.82 32.25 8.99
N GLU A 531 41.95 32.38 8.29
CA GLU A 531 42.45 33.66 7.79
C GLU A 531 41.46 34.37 6.87
N LEU A 532 40.79 33.62 5.98
CA LEU A 532 39.72 34.13 5.11
C LEU A 532 38.52 34.63 5.92
N ARG A 533 38.08 33.89 6.94
CA ARG A 533 36.98 34.32 7.83
C ARG A 533 37.33 35.60 8.57
N ASP A 534 38.56 35.70 9.08
CA ASP A 534 39.04 36.88 9.78
C ASP A 534 39.14 38.09 8.83
N ALA A 535 39.59 37.88 7.58
CA ALA A 535 39.62 38.93 6.56
C ALA A 535 38.21 39.42 6.19
N VAL A 536 37.25 38.52 5.99
CA VAL A 536 35.84 38.88 5.71
C VAL A 536 35.20 39.58 6.90
N ALA A 537 35.52 39.19 8.13
CA ALA A 537 35.05 39.90 9.32
C ALA A 537 35.59 41.34 9.36
N ARG A 538 36.89 41.53 9.12
CA ARG A 538 37.51 42.86 9.01
C ARG A 538 36.89 43.70 7.89
N GLU A 539 36.63 43.12 6.72
CA GLU A 539 35.96 43.84 5.62
C GLU A 539 34.54 44.29 6.02
N ARG A 540 33.80 43.45 6.75
CA ARG A 540 32.48 43.82 7.28
C ARG A 540 32.54 44.96 8.29
N GLU A 541 33.52 44.94 9.19
CA GLU A 541 33.74 46.01 10.15
C GLU A 541 34.10 47.33 9.44
N LEU A 542 35.02 47.29 8.48
CA LEU A 542 35.42 48.46 7.69
C LEU A 542 34.26 49.00 6.85
N SER A 543 33.49 48.13 6.21
CA SER A 543 32.32 48.55 5.42
C SER A 543 31.19 49.11 6.31
N ALA A 544 31.02 48.61 7.53
CA ALA A 544 30.12 49.20 8.51
C ALA A 544 30.60 50.58 9.00
N ALA A 545 31.90 50.76 9.19
CA ALA A 545 32.49 52.06 9.56
C ALA A 545 32.44 53.10 8.43
N LEU A 546 32.46 52.65 7.17
CA LEU A 546 32.34 53.49 5.97
C LEU A 546 30.87 53.77 5.58
N ALA A 547 29.91 53.05 6.15
CA ALA A 547 28.50 53.33 5.92
C ALA A 547 28.14 54.68 6.56
N PRO A 548 27.61 55.66 5.81
CA PRO A 548 27.24 56.95 6.36
C PRO A 548 26.18 56.75 7.44
N SER A 549 26.40 57.32 8.63
CA SER A 549 25.37 57.39 9.67
C SER A 549 24.22 58.23 9.16
N SER A 550 23.17 57.57 8.65
CA SER A 550 21.89 58.18 8.30
C SER A 550 21.03 58.43 9.52
#